data_AF-A0A9P6T3N6-F1
#
_entry.id   AF-A0A9P6T3N6-F1
#
_cell.length_a   1.000
_cell.length_b   1.000
_cell.length_c   1.000
_cell.angle_alpha   90.00
_cell.angle_beta   90.00
_cell.angle_gamma   90.00
#
_symmetry.space_group_name_H-M   'P 1'
#
loop_
_entity.id
_entity.type
_entity.pdbx_description
1 polymer ?
#
loop_
_entity_poly.entity_id
_entity_poly.type
_entity_poly.pdbx_seq_one_letter_code
_entity_poly.pdbx_strand_id
1 'polypeptide(L)' 'MNPCQTFETLVEGYIKQLHIRKHNKALINQQLASDCLMVLTKPKNTTIFNPEFRRWVRKHFAFAAVGELRILMEE' A
#
# COMPACT_ATOMS: atom_id res chain seq x y z
N MET A 1 -28.67 -14.70 -16.02
CA MET A 1 -27.22 -14.43 -16.06
C MET A 1 -26.94 -13.34 -15.04
N ASN A 2 -26.08 -13.60 -14.05
CA ASN A 2 -25.57 -12.51 -13.21
C ASN A 2 -24.76 -11.57 -14.13
N PRO A 3 -24.98 -10.24 -14.09
CA PRO A 3 -24.16 -9.33 -14.86
C PRO A 3 -22.69 -9.57 -14.50
N CYS A 4 -21.84 -9.67 -15.52
CA CYS A 4 -20.41 -9.91 -15.32
C CYS A 4 -19.86 -8.75 -14.50
N GLN A 5 -19.59 -8.99 -13.22
CA GLN A 5 -19.07 -7.97 -12.32
C GLN A 5 -17.67 -7.58 -12.80
N THR A 6 -17.41 -6.29 -12.94
CA THR A 6 -16.06 -5.80 -13.26
C THR A 6 -15.15 -6.00 -12.05
N PHE A 7 -13.84 -6.12 -12.30
CA PHE A 7 -12.84 -6.13 -11.23
C PHE A 7 -13.04 -4.97 -10.25
N GLU A 8 -13.30 -3.77 -10.76
CA GLU A 8 -13.56 -2.56 -9.95
C GLU A 8 -14.78 -2.75 -9.04
N THR A 9 -15.86 -3.32 -9.56
CA THR A 9 -17.09 -3.56 -8.77
C THR A 9 -16.84 -4.59 -7.65
N LEU A 10 -16.05 -5.62 -7.95
CA LEU A 10 -15.65 -6.64 -6.97
C LEU A 10 -14.75 -6.05 -5.89
N VAL A 11 -13.75 -5.26 -6.28
CA VAL A 11 -12.81 -4.60 -5.36
C VAL A 11 -13.56 -3.59 -4.47
N GLU A 12 -14.47 -2.80 -5.03
CA GLU A 12 -15.30 -1.90 -4.23
C GLU A 12 -16.16 -2.66 -3.22
N GLY A 13 -16.80 -3.75 -3.66
CA GLY A 13 -17.62 -4.60 -2.78
C GLY A 13 -16.79 -5.17 -1.63
N TYR A 14 -15.59 -5.67 -1.92
CA TYR A 14 -14.64 -6.16 -0.93
C TYR A 14 -14.24 -5.07 0.07
N ILE A 15 -13.79 -3.90 -0.41
CA ILE A 15 -13.35 -2.80 0.45
C ILE A 15 -14.50 -2.33 1.35
N LYS A 16 -15.72 -2.15 0.81
CA LYS A 16 -16.89 -1.69 1.58
C LYS A 16 -17.29 -2.64 2.72
N GLN A 17 -16.99 -3.94 2.63
CA GLN A 17 -17.24 -4.90 3.71
C GLN A 17 -16.21 -4.84 4.84
N LEU A 18 -15.04 -4.23 4.62
CA LEU A 18 -14.03 -4.08 5.64
C LEU A 18 -14.36 -2.88 6.55
N HIS A 19 -13.93 -2.97 7.82
CA HIS A 19 -13.96 -1.83 8.72
C HIS A 19 -13.14 -0.66 8.13
N ILE A 20 -13.63 0.58 8.26
CA ILE A 20 -13.03 1.80 7.65
C ILE A 20 -11.51 1.94 7.88
N ARG A 21 -11.03 1.55 9.07
CA ARG A 21 -9.60 1.55 9.44
C ARG A 21 -8.72 0.63 8.57
N LYS A 22 -9.31 -0.33 7.86
CA LYS A 22 -8.63 -1.28 6.97
C LYS A 22 -8.63 -0.84 5.51
N HIS A 23 -9.50 0.10 5.11
CA HIS A 23 -9.68 0.48 3.70
C HIS A 23 -8.37 0.93 3.05
N ASN A 24 -7.65 1.86 3.70
CA ASN A 24 -6.41 2.42 3.16
C ASN A 24 -5.30 1.39 2.93
N LYS A 25 -5.36 0.23 3.59
CA LYS A 25 -4.33 -0.83 3.49
C LYS A 25 -4.85 -2.09 2.79
N ALA A 26 -6.13 -2.12 2.42
CA ALA A 26 -6.78 -3.27 1.81
C ALA A 26 -6.35 -3.46 0.35
N LEU A 27 -6.00 -2.36 -0.33
CA LEU A 27 -5.48 -2.38 -1.69
C LEU A 27 -4.32 -1.39 -1.79
N ILE A 28 -3.15 -1.89 -2.21
CA ILE A 28 -1.99 -1.03 -2.46
C ILE A 28 -2.14 -0.44 -3.86
N ASN A 29 -2.61 0.79 -3.92
CA ASN A 29 -2.61 1.56 -5.15
C ASN A 29 -1.23 2.20 -5.41
N GLN A 30 -1.06 2.80 -6.59
CA GLN A 30 0.20 3.41 -7.00
C GLN A 30 0.72 4.46 -6.01
N GLN A 31 -0.18 5.29 -5.45
CA GLN A 31 0.19 6.32 -4.49
C GLN A 31 0.72 5.69 -3.19
N LEU A 32 0.00 4.70 -2.65
CA LEU A 32 0.40 4.01 -1.43
C LEU A 32 1.72 3.26 -1.62
N ALA A 33 1.95 2.65 -2.78
CA ALA A 33 3.22 2.02 -3.11
C ALA A 33 4.38 3.03 -3.12
N SER A 34 4.17 4.20 -3.74
CA SER A 34 5.14 5.30 -3.74
C SER A 34 5.42 5.80 -2.31
N ASP A 35 4.38 5.91 -1.48
CA ASP A 35 4.49 6.33 -0.08
C ASP A 35 5.30 5.32 0.74
N CYS A 36 5.05 4.01 0.55
CA CYS A 36 5.84 2.94 1.16
C CYS A 36 7.31 3.03 0.76
N LEU A 37 7.61 3.18 -0.54
CA LEU A 37 8.98 3.34 -1.03
C LEU A 37 9.65 4.58 -0.43
N MET A 38 8.92 5.68 -0.24
CA MET A 38 9.46 6.90 0.35
C MET A 38 9.85 6.69 1.82
N VAL A 39 9.02 5.99 2.60
CA VAL A 39 9.32 5.63 3.99
C VAL A 39 10.57 4.74 4.08
N LEU A 40 10.70 3.77 3.18
CA LEU A 40 11.83 2.85 3.17
C LEU A 40 13.14 3.50 2.70
N THR A 41 13.06 4.41 1.72
CA THR A 41 14.25 5.05 1.10
C THR A 41 14.71 6.31 1.83
N LYS A 42 13.81 7.01 2.54
CA LYS A 42 14.12 8.23 3.32
C LYS A 42 13.74 8.05 4.81
N PRO A 43 14.34 7.10 5.53
CA PRO A 43 13.89 6.72 6.89
C PRO A 43 14.01 7.84 7.93
N LYS A 44 14.90 8.83 7.71
CA LYS A 44 15.10 9.99 8.59
C LYS A 44 14.06 11.10 8.39
N ASN A 45 13.26 11.03 7.33
CA ASN A 45 12.24 12.03 7.06
C ASN A 45 10.97 11.73 7.87
N THR A 46 10.84 12.37 9.03
CA THR A 46 9.73 12.18 9.97
C THR A 46 8.56 13.11 9.73
N THR A 47 8.70 14.12 8.88
CA THR A 47 7.59 15.00 8.45
C THR A 47 6.66 14.29 7.47
N ILE A 48 7.09 13.16 6.91
CA ILE A 48 6.33 12.34 5.97
C ILE A 48 5.53 11.27 6.73
N PHE A 49 4.21 11.37 6.57
CA PHE A 49 3.19 10.51 7.18
C PHE A 49 3.25 10.42 8.71
N ASN A 50 2.31 9.71 9.33
CA ASN A 50 2.29 9.54 10.77
C ASN A 50 3.22 8.39 11.22
N PRO A 51 3.61 8.33 12.52
CA PRO A 51 4.48 7.29 13.04
C PRO A 51 3.95 5.86 12.87
N GLU A 52 2.64 5.66 12.96
CA GLU A 52 2.00 4.34 12.83
C GLU A 52 2.14 3.80 11.41
N PHE A 53 1.94 4.65 10.40
CA PHE A 53 2.14 4.30 9.01
C PHE A 53 3.59 3.89 8.76
N ARG A 54 4.56 4.70 9.22
CA ARG A 54 5.97 4.36 9.06
C ARG A 54 6.36 3.04 9.72
N ARG A 55 5.82 2.76 10.91
CA ARG A 55 6.04 1.49 11.60
C ARG A 55 5.42 0.32 10.85
N TRP A 56 4.22 0.49 10.32
CA TRP A 56 3.56 -0.52 9.50
C TRP A 56 4.34 -0.81 8.21
N VAL A 57 4.79 0.21 7.48
CA VAL A 57 5.56 0.01 6.24
C VAL A 57 6.82 -0.81 6.51
N ARG A 58 7.62 -0.44 7.51
CA ARG A 58 8.87 -1.14 7.86
C ARG A 58 8.67 -2.56 8.41
N LYS A 59 7.44 -2.97 8.71
CA LYS A 59 7.11 -4.30 9.22
C LYS A 59 6.62 -5.24 8.11
N HIS A 60 6.06 -4.67 7.05
CA HIS A 60 5.35 -5.43 6.01
C HIS A 60 6.05 -5.36 4.66
N PHE A 61 6.99 -4.43 4.48
CA PHE A 61 7.64 -4.25 3.19
C PHE A 61 9.14 -4.06 3.32
N ALA A 62 9.84 -4.64 2.36
CA ALA A 62 11.21 -4.30 2.00
C ALA A 62 11.23 -3.63 0.63
N PHE A 63 12.38 -3.07 0.24
CA PHE A 63 12.59 -2.66 -1.14
C PHE A 63 13.92 -3.18 -1.66
N ALA A 64 13.95 -3.51 -2.96
CA ALA A 64 15.16 -3.86 -3.69
C ALA A 64 15.40 -2.85 -4.82
N ALA A 65 16.67 -2.52 -5.05
CA ALA A 65 17.10 -1.75 -6.21
C ALA A 65 17.70 -2.72 -7.25
N VAL A 66 17.08 -2.81 -8.43
CA VAL A 66 17.56 -3.62 -9.56
C VAL A 66 17.81 -2.66 -10.72
N GLY A 67 19.07 -2.26 -10.91
CA GLY A 67 19.41 -1.15 -11.81
C GLY A 67 18.75 0.14 -11.34
N GLU A 68 17.93 0.75 -12.19
CA GLU A 68 17.15 1.96 -11.87
C GLU A 68 15.78 1.65 -11.23
N LEU A 69 15.35 0.39 -11.24
CA LEU A 69 14.04 -0.02 -10.73
C LEU A 69 14.07 -0.12 -9.20
N ARG A 70 13.03 0.44 -8.56
CA ARG A 70 12.76 0.30 -7.12
C ARG A 70 11.57 -0.62 -6.94
N ILE A 71 11.82 -1.82 -6.46
CA ILE A 71 10.82 -2.87 -6.29
C ILE A 71 10.40 -2.87 -4.83
N LEU A 72 9.09 -2.70 -4.57
CA LEU A 72 8.50 -2.93 -3.26
C LEU A 72 8.21 -4.43 -3.12
N MET A 73 8.70 -5.04 -2.05
CA MET A 73 8.52 -6.47 -1.77
C MET A 73 7.75 -6.60 -0.44
N GLU A 74 6.88 -7.60 -0.33
CA GLU A 74 6.29 -7.99 0.96
C GLU A 74 7.35 -8.74 1.78
N GLU A 75 7.44 -8.42 3.07
CA GLU A 75 8.36 -9.07 4.04
C GLU A 75 7.85 -10.42 4.54
#